data_AF-A0A7C4MUK7-F1
#
_entry.id   AF-A0A7C4MUK7-F1
#
_cell.length_a   1.000
_cell.length_b   1.000
_cell.length_c   1.000
_cell.angle_alpha   90.00
_cell.angle_beta   90.00
_cell.angle_gamma   90.00
#
_symmetry.space_group_name_H-M   'P 1'
#
loop_
_entity.id
_entity.type
_entity.pdbx_description
1 polymer ?
#
loop_
_entity_poly.entity_id
_entity_poly.type
_entity_poly.pdbx_seq_one_letter_code
_entity_poly.pdbx_strand_id
1 'polypeptide(L)'
;MAKQQMTQHLNYGQGSERQLLPGTVLIDRYAIQDVIGLGGMGAVYRGYHIDELAPSATFEEVVYLLWHGKLPNKKELDILNERLVTRRALNNDHLRLIQSIPRNARPMSVCRTGVSQIGLYDPEKLTFDVETSLLKSDDILAKMPTIMATFDRYRRGLKPIPPREDLGHAANFLWMLNGKDPSPEAEKALDLYLVLLAEHDYNASTFACRVTASTWAGLYSAVVSGISTLSGHAHGGAVINGVPLAADAEYPPPDVLIRVPQSTYNYIVSQGGRNSNPAWNPIGVAAGEPYWFLPFSNSGPAGAAALGAPFLGIGAEHVDLGVFDGDKLHLRLIAAGGSGPAAGGHFSAWIPGPDFYMATSDGISAADEIEVSVGGHDHYAFGFTKAGIYELTFEVRGTIGGNPVTDTATFHFEAVPEPASLALLGCGGALLGVAAFRKRRQR
;
A
#
# COMPACT_ATOMS: atom_id res chain seq x y z
N MET A 1 39.41 -2.08 -2.54
CA MET A 1 38.98 -3.37 -1.96
C MET A 1 38.44 -4.22 -3.09
N ALA A 2 38.83 -5.49 -3.15
CA ALA A 2 38.51 -6.39 -4.26
C ALA A 2 36.99 -6.56 -4.40
N LYS A 3 36.41 -6.14 -5.54
CA LYS A 3 35.06 -6.56 -5.94
C LYS A 3 35.08 -8.09 -5.98
N GLN A 4 34.32 -8.75 -5.11
CA GLN A 4 34.05 -10.19 -5.25
C GLN A 4 33.53 -10.43 -6.67
N GLN A 5 34.01 -11.50 -7.32
CA GLN A 5 33.52 -11.88 -8.64
C GLN A 5 32.05 -12.27 -8.53
N MET A 6 31.14 -11.34 -8.87
CA MET A 6 29.72 -11.62 -9.02
C MET A 6 29.54 -12.66 -10.12
N THR A 7 28.79 -13.70 -9.85
CA THR A 7 28.59 -14.78 -10.81
C THR A 7 27.21 -14.65 -11.44
N GLN A 8 27.15 -14.47 -12.75
CA GLN A 8 25.88 -14.47 -13.46
C GLN A 8 25.38 -15.91 -13.58
N HIS A 9 24.32 -16.25 -12.85
CA HIS A 9 23.67 -17.55 -12.94
C HIS A 9 22.73 -17.58 -14.15
N LEU A 10 23.25 -18.07 -15.28
CA LEU A 10 22.53 -18.15 -16.57
C LEU A 10 21.50 -19.29 -16.67
N ASN A 11 21.14 -19.95 -15.56
CA ASN A 11 20.12 -21.00 -15.59
C ASN A 11 18.71 -20.40 -15.72
N TYR A 12 18.40 -19.90 -16.91
CA TYR A 12 17.02 -19.85 -17.39
C TYR A 12 16.53 -21.30 -17.42
N GLY A 13 15.73 -21.69 -16.44
CA GLY A 13 15.13 -23.01 -16.39
C GLY A 13 14.49 -23.34 -17.74
N GLN A 14 15.05 -24.34 -18.42
CA GLN A 14 14.39 -24.95 -19.56
C GLN A 14 13.03 -25.47 -19.06
N GLY A 15 11.97 -24.88 -19.61
CA GLY A 15 10.55 -25.25 -19.48
C GLY A 15 10.22 -26.47 -18.61
N SER A 16 10.22 -26.30 -17.29
CA SER A 16 9.30 -27.05 -16.46
C SER A 16 8.01 -26.23 -16.41
N GLU A 17 6.90 -26.83 -16.81
CA GLU A 17 5.57 -26.28 -16.53
C GLU A 17 5.46 -26.09 -15.01
N ARG A 18 5.74 -24.88 -14.51
CA ARG A 18 5.42 -24.52 -13.14
C ARG A 18 3.90 -24.59 -13.04
N GLN A 19 3.41 -25.51 -12.22
CA GLN A 19 1.99 -25.63 -11.93
C GLN A 19 1.53 -24.30 -11.32
N LEU A 20 0.76 -23.53 -12.08
CA LEU A 20 0.26 -22.23 -11.63
C LEU A 20 -0.63 -22.45 -10.41
N LEU A 21 -0.37 -21.70 -9.33
CA LEU A 21 -1.28 -21.68 -8.18
C LEU A 21 -2.66 -21.18 -8.63
N PRO A 22 -3.76 -21.62 -7.98
CA PRO A 22 -5.09 -21.10 -8.28
C PRO A 22 -5.11 -19.57 -8.19
N GLY A 23 -5.48 -18.89 -9.27
CA GLY A 23 -5.48 -17.42 -9.38
C GLY A 23 -4.26 -16.82 -10.11
N THR A 24 -3.26 -17.62 -10.45
CA THR A 24 -2.07 -17.14 -11.21
C THR A 24 -2.26 -17.38 -12.71
N VAL A 25 -2.13 -16.32 -13.52
CA VAL A 25 -2.08 -16.41 -14.99
C VAL A 25 -0.68 -15.97 -15.43
N LEU A 26 -0.03 -16.75 -16.30
CA LEU A 26 1.19 -16.29 -16.97
C LEU A 26 0.80 -15.26 -18.04
N ILE A 27 1.12 -13.99 -17.79
CA ILE A 27 0.65 -12.91 -18.67
C ILE A 27 1.64 -12.60 -19.80
N ASP A 28 2.96 -12.74 -19.55
CA ASP A 28 3.98 -12.49 -20.57
C ASP A 28 5.35 -13.09 -20.18
N ARG A 29 6.27 -13.21 -21.14
CA ARG A 29 7.67 -13.59 -20.88
C ARG A 29 8.42 -12.39 -20.29
N TYR A 30 9.27 -12.67 -19.30
CA TYR A 30 10.00 -11.67 -18.54
C TYR A 30 11.45 -12.13 -18.34
N ALA A 31 12.40 -11.21 -18.54
CA ALA A 31 13.84 -11.50 -18.47
C ALA A 31 14.59 -10.51 -17.57
N ILE A 32 13.87 -9.72 -16.77
CA ILE A 32 14.44 -8.65 -15.95
C ILE A 32 14.74 -9.17 -14.54
N GLN A 33 13.79 -9.85 -13.91
CA GLN A 33 13.95 -10.51 -12.62
C GLN A 33 13.28 -11.89 -12.61
N ASP A 34 13.78 -12.78 -11.75
CA ASP A 34 13.07 -14.00 -11.32
C ASP A 34 12.94 -13.97 -9.78
N VAL A 35 11.79 -14.42 -9.29
CA VAL A 35 11.51 -14.61 -7.86
C VAL A 35 11.26 -16.11 -7.67
N ILE A 36 12.26 -16.82 -7.15
CA ILE A 36 12.20 -18.27 -6.98
C ILE A 36 11.58 -18.59 -5.61
N GLY A 37 10.25 -18.59 -5.55
CA GLY A 37 9.49 -18.99 -4.36
C GLY A 37 9.49 -20.51 -4.14
N LEU A 38 9.68 -20.92 -2.86
CA LEU A 38 9.76 -22.29 -2.32
C LEU A 38 11.01 -23.09 -2.76
N GLY A 39 12.13 -22.85 -2.07
CA GLY A 39 13.38 -23.62 -2.24
C GLY A 39 14.67 -22.93 -1.80
N GLY A 40 14.64 -21.65 -1.44
CA GLY A 40 15.79 -20.96 -0.83
C GLY A 40 16.70 -20.21 -1.80
N MET A 41 16.18 -19.60 -2.86
CA MET A 41 16.92 -18.59 -3.64
C MET A 41 16.08 -17.31 -3.69
N GLY A 42 16.66 -16.20 -3.22
CA GLY A 42 16.03 -14.89 -3.12
C GLY A 42 15.80 -14.23 -4.49
N ALA A 43 15.59 -12.91 -4.50
CA ALA A 43 15.40 -12.16 -5.74
C ALA A 43 16.64 -12.24 -6.64
N VAL A 44 16.44 -12.41 -7.95
CA VAL A 44 17.52 -12.47 -8.94
C VAL A 44 17.31 -11.39 -10.01
N TYR A 45 18.21 -10.41 -10.11
CA TYR A 45 18.17 -9.38 -11.15
C TYR A 45 19.09 -9.77 -12.31
N ARG A 46 18.52 -10.00 -13.50
CA ARG A 46 19.28 -10.33 -14.73
C ARG A 46 20.30 -11.48 -14.55
N GLY A 47 20.01 -12.43 -13.67
CA GLY A 47 20.88 -13.57 -13.34
C GLY A 47 21.85 -13.35 -12.17
N TYR A 48 21.83 -12.18 -11.53
CA TYR A 48 22.63 -11.89 -10.32
C TYR A 48 21.75 -11.97 -9.08
N HIS A 49 22.19 -12.71 -8.06
CA HIS A 49 21.45 -12.83 -6.81
C HIS A 49 21.45 -11.51 -6.05
N ILE A 50 20.33 -11.16 -5.41
CA ILE A 50 20.22 -9.90 -4.67
C ILE A 50 21.23 -9.81 -3.53
N ASP A 51 21.55 -10.95 -2.89
CA ASP A 51 22.57 -11.03 -1.83
C ASP A 51 23.99 -10.71 -2.32
N GLU A 52 24.26 -10.83 -3.63
CA GLU A 52 25.52 -10.40 -4.25
C GLU A 52 25.48 -8.92 -4.62
N LEU A 53 24.36 -8.46 -5.19
CA LEU A 53 24.18 -7.08 -5.65
C LEU A 53 24.12 -6.10 -4.48
N ALA A 54 23.28 -6.35 -3.49
CA ALA A 54 23.03 -5.49 -2.35
C ALA A 54 24.32 -4.99 -1.64
N PRO A 55 25.31 -5.84 -1.30
CA PRO A 55 26.52 -5.36 -0.63
C PRO A 55 27.57 -4.75 -1.57
N SER A 56 27.46 -4.92 -2.89
CA SER A 56 28.59 -4.75 -3.82
C SER A 56 28.31 -3.88 -5.06
N ALA A 57 27.05 -3.63 -5.39
CA ALA A 57 26.64 -2.75 -6.49
C ALA A 57 25.99 -1.47 -5.93
N THR A 58 26.29 -0.37 -6.59
CA THR A 58 25.58 0.90 -6.39
C THR A 58 24.20 0.86 -7.05
N PHE A 59 23.28 1.72 -6.60
CA PHE A 59 21.97 1.84 -7.25
C PHE A 59 22.08 2.14 -8.75
N GLU A 60 23.00 3.00 -9.18
CA GLU A 60 23.22 3.33 -10.59
C GLU A 60 23.74 2.13 -11.41
N GLU A 61 24.60 1.28 -10.83
CA GLU A 61 25.01 0.02 -11.46
C GLU A 61 23.83 -0.94 -11.65
N VAL A 62 22.92 -1.01 -10.67
CA VAL A 62 21.71 -1.84 -10.75
C VAL A 62 20.70 -1.28 -11.76
N VAL A 63 20.51 0.04 -11.82
CA VAL A 63 19.69 0.68 -12.86
C VAL A 63 20.23 0.34 -14.25
N TYR A 64 21.54 0.46 -14.45
CA TYR A 64 22.16 0.09 -15.72
C TYR A 64 21.94 -1.40 -16.05
N LEU A 65 22.13 -2.28 -15.06
CA LEU A 65 21.87 -3.71 -15.21
C LEU A 65 20.44 -3.99 -15.66
N LEU A 66 19.45 -3.38 -15.02
CA LEU A 66 18.04 -3.61 -15.32
C LEU A 66 17.67 -3.13 -16.71
N TRP A 67 18.15 -1.95 -17.14
CA TRP A 67 17.84 -1.39 -18.45
C TRP A 67 18.62 -2.04 -19.60
N HIS A 68 19.89 -2.38 -19.40
CA HIS A 68 20.79 -2.86 -20.46
C HIS A 68 21.05 -4.38 -20.42
N GLY A 69 20.59 -5.07 -19.36
CA GLY A 69 20.74 -6.52 -19.21
C GLY A 69 22.13 -7.00 -18.82
N LYS A 70 23.06 -6.09 -18.54
CA LYS A 70 24.45 -6.38 -18.11
C LYS A 70 24.94 -5.31 -17.14
N LEU A 71 25.87 -5.67 -16.26
CA LEU A 71 26.57 -4.68 -15.42
C LEU A 71 27.39 -3.71 -16.28
N PRO A 72 27.47 -2.42 -15.92
CA PRO A 72 28.23 -1.45 -16.67
C PRO A 72 29.73 -1.65 -16.47
N ASN A 73 30.51 -1.34 -17.52
CA ASN A 73 31.91 -0.99 -17.32
C ASN A 73 32.02 0.47 -16.84
N LYS A 74 33.25 0.89 -16.45
CA LYS A 74 33.47 2.25 -15.92
C LYS A 74 32.96 3.36 -16.84
N LYS A 75 33.25 3.29 -18.14
CA LYS A 75 32.84 4.33 -19.10
C LYS A 75 31.32 4.39 -19.24
N GLU A 76 30.66 3.24 -19.26
CA GLU A 76 29.20 3.14 -19.33
C GLU A 76 28.53 3.72 -18.08
N LEU A 77 29.09 3.44 -16.90
CA LEU A 77 28.62 3.99 -15.63
C LEU A 77 28.84 5.50 -15.55
N ASP A 78 30.01 6.00 -15.95
CA ASP A 78 30.33 7.43 -15.97
C ASP A 78 29.33 8.20 -16.86
N ILE A 79 28.98 7.65 -18.04
CA ILE A 79 27.99 8.24 -18.96
C ILE A 79 26.58 8.24 -18.33
N LEU A 80 26.17 7.14 -17.69
CA LEU A 80 24.87 7.10 -17.01
C LEU A 80 24.81 8.14 -15.89
N ASN A 81 25.85 8.23 -15.06
CA ASN A 81 25.93 9.17 -13.96
C ASN A 81 25.86 10.62 -14.46
N GLU A 82 26.60 10.97 -15.51
CA GLU A 82 26.55 12.30 -16.11
C GLU A 82 25.15 12.65 -16.63
N ARG A 83 24.49 11.70 -17.31
CA ARG A 83 23.09 11.85 -17.76
C ARG A 83 22.14 12.09 -16.61
N LEU A 84 22.25 11.32 -15.52
CA LEU A 84 21.38 11.49 -14.37
C LEU A 84 21.65 12.83 -13.67
N VAL A 85 22.92 13.18 -13.43
CA VAL A 85 23.32 14.43 -12.77
C VAL A 85 22.75 15.65 -13.49
N THR A 86 22.96 15.74 -14.80
CA THR A 86 22.51 16.86 -15.64
C THR A 86 20.98 17.00 -15.73
N ARG A 87 20.23 15.96 -15.36
CA ARG A 87 18.76 15.92 -15.43
C ARG A 87 18.06 16.14 -14.09
N ARG A 88 18.78 16.21 -12.97
CA ARG A 88 18.21 16.34 -11.60
C ARG A 88 17.43 17.64 -11.38
N ALA A 89 17.84 18.72 -12.05
CA ALA A 89 17.29 20.06 -11.78
C ALA A 89 15.83 20.18 -12.24
N LEU A 90 15.03 20.87 -11.43
CA LEU A 90 13.66 21.24 -11.75
C LEU A 90 13.61 22.69 -12.22
N ASN A 91 12.88 22.94 -13.31
CA ASN A 91 12.62 24.31 -13.77
C ASN A 91 11.62 25.03 -12.83
N ASN A 92 11.44 26.34 -13.05
CA ASN A 92 10.55 27.16 -12.21
C ASN A 92 9.08 26.72 -12.24
N ASP A 93 8.60 26.14 -13.34
CA ASP A 93 7.22 25.62 -13.40
C ASP A 93 7.02 24.40 -12.51
N HIS A 94 8.01 23.50 -12.47
CA HIS A 94 7.99 22.34 -11.56
C HIS A 94 7.97 22.80 -10.11
N LEU A 95 8.83 23.75 -9.75
CA LEU A 95 8.88 24.31 -8.40
C LEU A 95 7.56 24.99 -8.01
N ARG A 96 6.96 25.78 -8.91
CA ARG A 96 5.66 26.43 -8.68
C ARG A 96 4.54 25.42 -8.46
N LEU A 97 4.49 24.34 -9.26
CA LEU A 97 3.48 23.31 -9.08
C LEU A 97 3.63 22.66 -7.70
N ILE A 98 4.83 22.24 -7.33
CA ILE A 98 5.09 21.60 -6.02
C ILE A 98 4.69 22.54 -4.86
N GLN A 99 5.00 23.83 -4.96
CA GLN A 99 4.62 24.84 -3.96
C GLN A 99 3.12 25.13 -3.89
N SER A 100 2.36 24.84 -4.96
CA SER A 100 0.90 24.99 -4.96
C SER A 100 0.16 23.81 -4.32
N ILE A 101 0.85 22.68 -4.09
CA ILE A 101 0.25 21.48 -3.49
C ILE A 101 -0.03 21.74 -1.99
N PRO A 102 -1.17 21.26 -1.44
CA PRO A 102 -1.43 21.30 -0.01
C PRO A 102 -0.30 20.65 0.81
N ARG A 103 0.13 21.29 1.90
CA ARG A 103 1.25 20.78 2.73
C ARG A 103 1.00 19.40 3.35
N ASN A 104 -0.28 19.05 3.54
CA ASN A 104 -0.72 17.74 4.06
C ASN A 104 -0.96 16.70 2.96
N ALA A 105 -0.64 17.01 1.68
CA ALA A 105 -0.79 16.04 0.61
C ALA A 105 0.12 14.82 0.82
N ARG A 106 -0.39 13.63 0.47
CA ARG A 106 0.39 12.39 0.54
C ARG A 106 1.58 12.47 -0.43
N PRO A 107 2.82 12.15 0.01
CA PRO A 107 4.00 12.22 -0.86
C PRO A 107 3.87 11.44 -2.18
N MET A 108 3.21 10.28 -2.17
CA MET A 108 2.92 9.51 -3.39
C MET A 108 2.04 10.26 -4.40
N SER A 109 1.10 11.09 -3.94
CA SER A 109 0.31 11.96 -4.83
C SER A 109 1.19 13.03 -5.48
N VAL A 110 2.24 13.47 -4.79
CA VAL A 110 3.21 14.44 -5.31
C VAL A 110 4.12 13.78 -6.34
N CYS A 111 4.61 12.55 -6.10
CA CYS A 111 5.34 11.76 -7.11
C CYS A 111 4.55 11.66 -8.41
N ARG A 112 3.28 11.22 -8.30
CA ARG A 112 2.37 11.04 -9.44
C ARG A 112 2.22 12.33 -10.22
N THR A 113 1.92 13.43 -9.53
CA THR A 113 1.73 14.75 -10.14
C THR A 113 3.02 15.27 -10.78
N GLY A 114 4.17 15.09 -10.12
CA GLY A 114 5.47 15.49 -10.64
C GLY A 114 5.84 14.76 -11.93
N VAL A 115 5.65 13.43 -11.99
CA VAL A 115 5.88 12.66 -13.23
C VAL A 115 4.93 13.09 -14.34
N SER A 116 3.65 13.29 -14.01
CA SER A 116 2.68 13.82 -14.97
C SER A 116 3.13 15.18 -15.53
N GLN A 117 3.70 16.04 -14.67
CA GLN A 117 4.19 17.35 -15.08
C GLN A 117 5.42 17.24 -16.00
N ILE A 118 6.41 16.38 -15.68
CA ILE A 118 7.58 16.17 -16.56
C ILE A 118 7.12 15.83 -17.98
N GLY A 119 6.15 14.93 -18.11
CA GLY A 119 5.60 14.54 -19.40
C GLY A 119 4.90 15.66 -20.19
N LEU A 120 4.39 16.72 -19.53
CA LEU A 120 3.78 17.86 -20.23
C LEU A 120 4.82 18.66 -21.02
N TYR A 121 6.05 18.74 -20.51
CA TYR A 121 7.15 19.51 -21.11
C TYR A 121 8.00 18.72 -22.10
N ASP A 122 7.78 17.40 -22.20
CA ASP A 122 8.47 16.56 -23.17
C ASP A 122 7.78 16.63 -24.55
N PRO A 123 8.45 17.18 -25.60
CA PRO A 123 7.92 17.20 -26.96
C PRO A 123 7.84 15.80 -27.58
N GLU A 124 8.68 14.86 -27.14
CA GLU A 124 8.78 13.51 -27.65
C GLU A 124 7.97 12.50 -26.82
N LYS A 125 7.09 12.94 -25.91
CA LYS A 125 6.32 12.08 -25.00
C LYS A 125 5.62 10.87 -25.63
N LEU A 126 5.20 10.96 -26.90
CA LEU A 126 4.54 9.89 -27.67
C LEU A 126 5.48 9.16 -28.66
N THR A 127 6.79 9.33 -28.53
CA THR A 127 7.80 8.54 -29.25
C THR A 127 8.11 7.25 -28.48
N PHE A 128 8.13 6.10 -29.16
CA PHE A 128 8.20 4.76 -28.53
C PHE A 128 9.47 3.97 -28.85
N ASP A 129 10.48 4.58 -29.46
CA ASP A 129 11.76 3.90 -29.67
C ASP A 129 12.52 3.74 -28.35
N VAL A 130 13.47 2.80 -28.34
CA VAL A 130 14.22 2.41 -27.14
C VAL A 130 15.07 3.56 -26.61
N GLU A 131 15.73 4.31 -27.49
CA GLU A 131 16.66 5.37 -27.10
C GLU A 131 15.92 6.52 -26.42
N THR A 132 14.84 6.99 -27.07
CA THR A 132 13.98 8.03 -26.53
C THR A 132 13.29 7.58 -25.23
N SER A 133 12.90 6.31 -25.13
CA SER A 133 12.32 5.76 -23.90
C SER A 133 13.31 5.70 -22.74
N LEU A 134 14.58 5.42 -23.00
CA LEU A 134 15.65 5.48 -21.99
C LEU A 134 15.92 6.92 -21.55
N LEU A 135 15.92 7.89 -22.46
CA LEU A 135 16.08 9.31 -22.11
C LEU A 135 14.95 9.81 -21.21
N LYS A 136 13.71 9.39 -21.47
CA LYS A 136 12.55 9.69 -20.60
C LYS A 136 12.66 8.99 -19.24
N SER A 137 13.16 7.76 -19.23
CA SER A 137 13.41 7.01 -17.99
C SER A 137 14.45 7.72 -17.10
N ASP A 138 15.55 8.21 -17.69
CA ASP A 138 16.52 9.04 -16.96
C ASP A 138 15.87 10.28 -16.36
N ASP A 139 15.02 10.95 -17.14
CA ASP A 139 14.37 12.20 -16.74
C ASP A 139 13.47 11.99 -15.52
N ILE A 140 12.70 10.89 -15.51
CA ILE A 140 11.87 10.49 -14.38
C ILE A 140 12.77 10.13 -13.19
N LEU A 141 13.75 9.24 -13.39
CA LEU A 141 14.62 8.75 -12.33
C LEU A 141 15.40 9.89 -11.65
N ALA A 142 16.03 10.75 -12.45
CA ALA A 142 16.86 11.85 -11.95
C ALA A 142 16.06 12.94 -11.23
N LYS A 143 14.84 13.24 -11.69
CA LYS A 143 14.02 14.32 -11.11
C LYS A 143 13.20 13.87 -9.90
N MET A 144 12.92 12.57 -9.74
CA MET A 144 12.09 12.06 -8.65
C MET A 144 12.62 12.45 -7.25
N PRO A 145 13.92 12.29 -6.92
CA PRO A 145 14.45 12.75 -5.63
C PRO A 145 14.29 14.26 -5.42
N THR A 146 14.50 15.05 -6.48
CA THR A 146 14.38 16.52 -6.40
C THR A 146 12.94 16.93 -6.15
N ILE A 147 11.95 16.29 -6.79
CA ILE A 147 10.52 16.52 -6.54
C ILE A 147 10.20 16.25 -5.07
N MET A 148 10.65 15.10 -4.56
CA MET A 148 10.35 14.65 -3.21
C MET A 148 11.01 15.48 -2.13
N ALA A 149 12.30 15.80 -2.29
CA ALA A 149 13.00 16.66 -1.35
C ALA A 149 12.45 18.09 -1.36
N THR A 150 12.10 18.63 -2.54
CA THR A 150 11.46 19.94 -2.65
C THR A 150 10.13 19.97 -1.89
N PHE A 151 9.29 18.95 -2.06
CA PHE A 151 8.01 18.86 -1.35
C PHE A 151 8.18 18.69 0.15
N ASP A 152 9.06 17.79 0.61
CA ASP A 152 9.32 17.58 2.05
C ASP A 152 9.73 18.89 2.74
N ARG A 153 10.64 19.63 2.10
CA ARG A 153 11.10 20.91 2.63
C ARG A 153 9.98 21.95 2.63
N TYR A 154 9.24 22.05 1.53
CA TYR A 154 8.11 22.95 1.42
C TYR A 154 7.05 22.71 2.51
N ARG A 155 6.64 21.45 2.75
CA ARG A 155 5.66 21.12 3.80
C ARG A 155 6.16 21.45 5.21
N ARG A 156 7.48 21.40 5.43
CA ARG A 156 8.17 21.80 6.67
C ARG A 156 8.45 23.31 6.77
N GLY A 157 8.01 24.11 5.79
CA GLY A 157 8.26 25.56 5.76
C GLY A 157 9.71 25.94 5.39
N LEU A 158 10.49 25.00 4.86
CA LEU A 158 11.87 25.20 4.44
C LEU A 158 11.97 25.51 2.95
N LYS A 159 13.01 26.24 2.54
CA LYS A 159 13.31 26.50 1.12
C LYS A 159 13.88 25.24 0.45
N PRO A 160 13.57 24.96 -0.83
CA PRO A 160 14.20 23.89 -1.60
C PRO A 160 15.73 24.05 -1.65
N ILE A 161 16.43 22.93 -1.73
CA ILE A 161 17.89 22.89 -1.90
C ILE A 161 18.19 22.33 -3.29
N PRO A 162 19.05 22.98 -4.09
CA PRO A 162 19.40 22.49 -5.41
C PRO A 162 20.19 21.17 -5.33
N PRO A 163 20.04 20.30 -6.33
CA PRO A 163 20.85 19.09 -6.43
C PRO A 163 22.34 19.47 -6.61
N ARG A 164 23.20 18.57 -6.14
CA ARG A 164 24.65 18.65 -6.30
C ARG A 164 25.13 17.69 -7.37
N GLU A 165 26.15 18.10 -8.10
CA GLU A 165 26.72 17.35 -9.22
C GLU A 165 27.81 16.37 -8.78
N ASP A 166 28.44 16.64 -7.63
CA ASP A 166 29.53 15.85 -7.06
C ASP A 166 29.06 14.64 -6.23
N LEU A 167 27.74 14.46 -6.06
CA LEU A 167 27.14 13.41 -5.26
C LEU A 167 26.45 12.33 -6.12
N GLY A 168 26.55 11.07 -5.69
CA GLY A 168 25.75 9.96 -6.21
C GLY A 168 24.24 10.14 -5.95
N HIS A 169 23.41 9.27 -6.51
CA HIS A 169 21.95 9.41 -6.47
C HIS A 169 21.40 9.44 -5.04
N ALA A 170 21.79 8.47 -4.21
CA ALA A 170 21.37 8.38 -2.81
C ALA A 170 21.87 9.57 -1.97
N ALA A 171 23.17 9.88 -2.06
CA ALA A 171 23.77 11.00 -1.32
C ALA A 171 23.13 12.35 -1.69
N ASN A 172 22.88 12.58 -2.98
CA ASN A 172 22.24 13.80 -3.45
C ASN A 172 20.80 13.93 -2.90
N PHE A 173 20.06 12.83 -2.79
CA PHE A 173 18.72 12.86 -2.21
C PHE A 173 18.75 13.27 -0.73
N LEU A 174 19.64 12.66 0.06
CA LEU A 174 19.82 13.00 1.48
C LEU A 174 20.30 14.44 1.68
N TRP A 175 21.21 14.91 0.82
CA TRP A 175 21.65 16.30 0.78
C TRP A 175 20.47 17.24 0.56
N MET A 176 19.64 16.99 -0.46
CA MET A 176 18.51 17.85 -0.78
C MET A 176 17.44 17.82 0.32
N LEU A 177 17.23 16.70 1.02
CA LEU A 177 16.29 16.61 2.14
C LEU A 177 16.78 17.43 3.35
N ASN A 178 18.04 17.25 3.75
CA ASN A 178 18.54 17.68 5.05
C ASN A 178 19.35 18.98 5.00
N GLY A 179 19.93 19.33 3.86
CA GLY A 179 20.84 20.47 3.68
C GLY A 179 22.19 20.32 4.39
N LYS A 180 22.61 19.08 4.61
CA LYS A 180 23.89 18.69 5.20
C LYS A 180 24.43 17.50 4.42
N ASP A 181 25.74 17.35 4.39
CA ASP A 181 26.37 16.16 3.82
C ASP A 181 25.88 14.91 4.56
N PRO A 182 25.45 13.86 3.85
CA PRO A 182 25.06 12.61 4.48
C PRO A 182 26.28 11.94 5.11
N SER A 183 26.07 11.21 6.20
CA SER A 183 27.12 10.32 6.70
C SER A 183 27.32 9.17 5.72
N PRO A 184 28.52 8.56 5.66
CA PRO A 184 28.77 7.39 4.82
C PRO A 184 27.79 6.24 5.07
N GLU A 185 27.36 6.07 6.32
CA GLU A 185 26.39 5.05 6.71
C GLU A 185 24.99 5.36 6.18
N ALA A 186 24.55 6.62 6.25
CA ALA A 186 23.25 7.04 5.74
C ALA A 186 23.17 6.92 4.22
N GLU A 187 24.22 7.34 3.52
CA GLU A 187 24.35 7.16 2.07
C GLU A 187 24.28 5.68 1.69
N LYS A 188 25.12 4.84 2.32
CA LYS A 188 25.16 3.41 2.05
C LYS A 188 23.83 2.71 2.36
N ALA A 189 23.16 3.09 3.45
CA ALA A 189 21.87 2.52 3.83
C ALA A 189 20.78 2.85 2.80
N LEU A 190 20.73 4.11 2.33
CA LEU A 190 19.76 4.51 1.31
C LEU A 190 20.08 3.87 -0.05
N ASP A 191 21.35 3.82 -0.45
CA ASP A 191 21.77 3.19 -1.71
C ASP A 191 21.39 1.69 -1.72
N LEU A 192 21.69 0.98 -0.64
CA LEU A 192 21.26 -0.40 -0.43
C LEU A 192 19.73 -0.54 -0.51
N TYR A 193 18.99 0.34 0.16
CA TYR A 193 17.53 0.32 0.13
C TYR A 193 16.98 0.50 -1.29
N LEU A 194 17.58 1.40 -2.07
CA LEU A 194 17.20 1.62 -3.47
C LEU A 194 17.54 0.40 -4.34
N VAL A 195 18.68 -0.26 -4.11
CA VAL A 195 19.04 -1.52 -4.80
C VAL A 195 18.01 -2.61 -4.52
N LEU A 196 17.63 -2.81 -3.25
CA LEU A 196 16.67 -3.84 -2.84
C LEU A 196 15.26 -3.65 -3.43
N LEU A 197 14.88 -2.40 -3.71
CA LEU A 197 13.56 -2.04 -4.23
C LEU A 197 13.53 -1.74 -5.73
N ALA A 198 14.65 -1.95 -6.44
CA ALA A 198 14.78 -1.54 -7.84
C ALA A 198 13.81 -2.30 -8.77
N GLU A 199 13.50 -3.56 -8.47
CA GLU A 199 12.55 -4.39 -9.22
C GLU A 199 11.98 -5.51 -8.33
N HIS A 200 10.72 -5.89 -8.58
CA HIS A 200 10.04 -7.00 -7.90
C HIS A 200 9.03 -7.73 -8.82
N ASP A 201 9.48 -8.16 -10.00
CA ASP A 201 8.74 -8.95 -11.00
C ASP A 201 7.37 -8.32 -11.39
N TYR A 202 6.38 -9.12 -11.80
CA TYR A 202 5.01 -8.69 -12.10
C TYR A 202 4.20 -8.29 -10.85
N ASN A 203 4.78 -7.50 -9.95
CA ASN A 203 4.03 -6.83 -8.91
C ASN A 203 2.95 -5.90 -9.50
N ALA A 204 1.93 -5.56 -8.71
CA ALA A 204 0.76 -4.84 -9.19
C ALA A 204 1.08 -3.52 -9.90
N SER A 205 2.06 -2.75 -9.42
CA SER A 205 2.47 -1.49 -10.08
C SER A 205 3.19 -1.72 -11.41
N THR A 206 4.11 -2.68 -11.48
CA THR A 206 4.77 -3.05 -12.75
C THR A 206 3.73 -3.56 -13.76
N PHE A 207 2.77 -4.37 -13.30
CA PHE A 207 1.68 -4.84 -14.15
C PHE A 207 0.80 -3.71 -14.66
N ALA A 208 0.42 -2.75 -13.81
CA ALA A 208 -0.34 -1.57 -14.21
C ALA A 208 0.39 -0.71 -15.25
N CYS A 209 1.71 -0.52 -15.09
CA CYS A 209 2.54 0.13 -16.12
C CYS A 209 2.40 -0.57 -17.47
N ARG A 210 2.49 -1.90 -17.49
CA ARG A 210 2.40 -2.71 -18.73
C ARG A 210 1.02 -2.64 -19.37
N VAL A 211 -0.05 -2.73 -18.58
CA VAL A 211 -1.43 -2.57 -19.08
C VAL A 211 -1.59 -1.21 -19.74
N THR A 212 -1.16 -0.12 -19.09
CA THR A 212 -1.21 1.22 -19.68
C THR A 212 -0.32 1.37 -20.93
N ALA A 213 0.89 0.78 -20.92
CA ALA A 213 1.76 0.78 -22.09
C ALA A 213 1.17 0.01 -23.28
N SER A 214 0.42 -1.07 -23.03
CA SER A 214 -0.24 -1.88 -24.08
C SER A 214 -1.28 -1.11 -24.89
N THR A 215 -1.78 0.01 -24.37
CA THR A 215 -2.71 0.90 -25.06
C THR A 215 -2.00 2.07 -25.76
N TRP A 216 -0.66 2.07 -25.83
CA TRP A 216 0.17 3.13 -26.41
C TRP A 216 0.02 4.50 -25.71
N ALA A 217 -0.24 4.53 -24.40
CA ALA A 217 -0.46 5.78 -23.65
C ALA A 217 0.82 6.62 -23.38
N GLY A 218 2.00 6.16 -23.79
CA GLY A 218 3.30 6.80 -23.54
C GLY A 218 3.90 6.45 -22.17
N LEU A 219 5.23 6.62 -22.04
CA LEU A 219 5.99 6.18 -20.86
C LEU A 219 5.54 6.88 -19.56
N TYR A 220 5.37 8.20 -19.58
CA TYR A 220 4.95 8.96 -18.39
C TYR A 220 3.59 8.49 -17.86
N SER A 221 2.63 8.23 -18.76
CA SER A 221 1.31 7.71 -18.40
C SER A 221 1.40 6.32 -17.78
N ALA A 222 2.25 5.45 -18.33
CA ALA A 222 2.50 4.13 -17.76
C ALA A 222 3.10 4.23 -16.34
N VAL A 223 4.11 5.08 -16.14
CA VAL A 223 4.71 5.30 -14.81
C VAL A 223 3.70 5.93 -13.84
N VAL A 224 2.87 6.89 -14.27
CA VAL A 224 1.79 7.47 -13.45
C VAL A 224 0.79 6.40 -13.01
N SER A 225 0.44 5.45 -13.89
CA SER A 225 -0.39 4.29 -13.56
C SER A 225 0.28 3.41 -12.50
N GLY A 226 1.58 3.10 -12.69
CA GLY A 226 2.38 2.36 -11.72
C GLY A 226 2.44 3.03 -10.35
N ILE A 227 2.73 4.32 -10.27
CA ILE A 227 2.78 5.10 -9.01
C ILE A 227 1.41 5.08 -8.33
N SER A 228 0.33 5.21 -9.10
CA SER A 228 -1.04 5.19 -8.56
C SER A 228 -1.36 3.83 -7.95
N THR A 229 -1.01 2.74 -8.63
CA THR A 229 -1.18 1.37 -8.10
C THR A 229 -0.27 1.10 -6.90
N LEU A 230 0.98 1.58 -6.92
CA LEU A 230 1.92 1.47 -5.82
C LEU A 230 1.43 2.17 -4.55
N SER A 231 0.66 3.26 -4.70
CA SER A 231 0.13 4.02 -3.55
C SER A 231 -0.96 3.29 -2.74
N GLY A 232 -1.46 2.14 -3.21
CA GLY A 232 -2.44 1.34 -2.48
C GLY A 232 -1.84 0.66 -1.25
N HIS A 233 -2.61 0.59 -0.17
CA HIS A 233 -2.19 -0.03 1.10
C HIS A 233 -1.78 -1.51 0.96
N ALA A 234 -2.36 -2.25 0.01
CA ALA A 234 -2.03 -3.64 -0.25
C ALA A 234 -0.79 -3.83 -1.15
N HIS A 235 -0.06 -2.75 -1.47
CA HIS A 235 1.14 -2.79 -2.30
C HIS A 235 2.26 -1.95 -1.68
N GLY A 236 2.77 -0.90 -2.33
CA GLY A 236 3.83 -0.06 -1.76
C GLY A 236 3.37 0.77 -0.55
N GLY A 237 2.08 1.02 -0.41
CA GLY A 237 1.49 1.62 0.79
C GLY A 237 1.45 0.70 2.01
N ALA A 238 1.87 -0.56 1.86
CA ALA A 238 2.09 -1.48 2.97
C ALA A 238 3.33 -1.10 3.80
N VAL A 239 4.15 -0.14 3.36
CA VAL A 239 5.26 0.42 4.13
C VAL A 239 4.88 1.84 4.56
N ILE A 240 4.63 2.05 5.84
CA ILE A 240 4.39 3.38 6.42
C ILE A 240 5.62 3.73 7.27
N ASN A 241 6.28 4.86 6.97
CA ASN A 241 7.48 5.34 7.67
C ASN A 241 8.71 4.39 7.64
N GLY A 242 8.90 3.64 6.55
CA GLY A 242 10.06 2.74 6.41
C GLY A 242 9.92 1.41 7.17
N VAL A 243 8.77 1.19 7.82
CA VAL A 243 8.40 -0.06 8.46
C VAL A 243 7.39 -0.75 7.54
N PRO A 244 7.71 -1.93 6.98
CA PRO A 244 6.69 -2.80 6.39
C PRO A 244 5.56 -2.99 7.42
N LEU A 245 4.32 -3.20 6.99
CA LEU A 245 3.28 -3.83 7.79
C LEU A 245 3.75 -5.27 8.12
N ALA A 246 4.81 -5.37 8.91
CA ALA A 246 5.20 -6.56 9.63
C ALA A 246 4.14 -6.78 10.72
N ALA A 247 4.01 -8.02 11.15
CA ALA A 247 2.99 -8.46 12.08
C ALA A 247 2.92 -7.65 13.40
N ASP A 248 3.96 -6.85 13.71
CA ASP A 248 4.14 -6.15 14.98
C ASP A 248 4.29 -4.61 14.84
N ALA A 249 3.80 -4.01 13.74
CA ALA A 249 3.84 -2.55 13.57
C ALA A 249 2.70 -1.86 14.34
N GLU A 250 3.05 -1.00 15.30
CA GLU A 250 2.10 -0.19 16.05
C GLU A 250 1.77 1.12 15.33
N TYR A 251 0.48 1.44 15.22
CA TYR A 251 0.00 2.69 14.64
C TYR A 251 -1.00 3.37 15.58
N PRO A 252 -0.96 4.70 15.71
CA PRO A 252 -1.98 5.41 16.46
C PRO A 252 -3.34 5.28 15.74
N PRO A 253 -4.46 5.14 16.46
CA PRO A 253 -5.79 4.93 15.88
C PRO A 253 -6.21 5.87 14.73
N PRO A 254 -5.96 7.20 14.75
CA PRO A 254 -6.36 8.08 13.64
C PRO A 254 -5.59 7.83 12.33
N ASP A 255 -4.43 7.19 12.39
CA ASP A 255 -3.59 6.94 11.21
C ASP A 255 -3.94 5.61 10.51
N VAL A 256 -4.83 4.81 11.10
CA VAL A 256 -5.26 3.52 10.57
C VAL A 256 -6.69 3.61 10.03
N LEU A 257 -6.88 3.09 8.81
CA LEU A 257 -8.21 2.82 8.26
C LEU A 257 -8.37 1.32 8.05
N ILE A 258 -9.25 0.69 8.82
CA ILE A 258 -9.54 -0.74 8.72
C ILE A 258 -10.57 -0.96 7.62
N ARG A 259 -10.21 -1.72 6.59
CA ARG A 259 -11.16 -2.08 5.53
C ARG A 259 -11.98 -3.30 5.92
N VAL A 260 -13.29 -3.17 5.79
CA VAL A 260 -14.24 -4.28 5.93
C VAL A 260 -14.65 -4.70 4.51
N PRO A 261 -14.04 -5.77 3.96
CA PRO A 261 -14.17 -6.09 2.54
C PRO A 261 -15.53 -6.69 2.22
N GLN A 262 -16.00 -6.54 0.98
CA GLN A 262 -17.24 -7.17 0.53
C GLN A 262 -17.18 -8.70 0.59
N SER A 263 -16.00 -9.31 0.59
CA SER A 263 -15.85 -10.76 0.82
C SER A 263 -16.38 -11.23 2.17
N THR A 264 -16.49 -10.32 3.15
CA THR A 264 -17.12 -10.58 4.46
C THR A 264 -18.62 -10.32 4.50
N TYR A 265 -19.20 -9.96 3.36
CA TYR A 265 -20.63 -9.72 3.21
C TYR A 265 -21.39 -11.04 3.27
N ASN A 266 -22.39 -11.10 4.14
CA ASN A 266 -23.26 -12.26 4.28
C ASN A 266 -24.71 -11.81 4.47
N TYR A 267 -25.65 -12.74 4.29
CA TYR A 267 -27.06 -12.52 4.61
C TYR A 267 -27.38 -13.27 5.90
N ILE A 268 -28.20 -12.67 6.78
CA ILE A 268 -28.78 -13.43 7.89
C ILE A 268 -29.74 -14.47 7.31
N VAL A 269 -29.31 -15.73 7.26
CA VAL A 269 -30.17 -16.87 6.89
C VAL A 269 -31.05 -17.25 8.08
N SER A 270 -32.37 -17.17 7.89
CA SER A 270 -33.36 -17.54 8.90
C SER A 270 -33.47 -19.05 9.16
N GLN A 271 -32.77 -19.90 8.39
CA GLN A 271 -32.74 -21.34 8.60
C GLN A 271 -31.37 -21.95 8.32
N GLY A 272 -30.78 -22.59 9.33
CA GLY A 272 -29.76 -23.63 9.16
C GLY A 272 -28.28 -23.26 9.37
N GLY A 273 -27.94 -22.01 9.68
CA GLY A 273 -26.60 -21.63 10.16
C GLY A 273 -26.55 -21.50 11.68
N ARG A 274 -25.36 -21.26 12.26
CA ARG A 274 -25.12 -21.04 13.72
C ARG A 274 -26.04 -19.99 14.39
N ASN A 275 -26.85 -19.25 13.61
CA ASN A 275 -27.84 -18.26 14.03
C ASN A 275 -29.29 -18.73 13.75
N SER A 276 -29.71 -19.86 14.29
CA SER A 276 -31.13 -20.28 14.29
C SER A 276 -31.93 -19.73 15.48
N ASN A 277 -31.32 -18.86 16.32
CA ASN A 277 -32.00 -18.22 17.43
C ASN A 277 -32.70 -16.93 16.96
N PRO A 278 -34.04 -16.86 16.93
CA PRO A 278 -34.78 -15.65 16.58
C PRO A 278 -34.59 -14.48 17.57
N ALA A 279 -33.98 -14.72 18.74
CA ALA A 279 -33.56 -13.68 19.68
C ALA A 279 -32.18 -13.06 19.37
N TRP A 280 -31.45 -13.58 18.38
CA TRP A 280 -30.19 -13.00 17.90
C TRP A 280 -30.50 -11.80 16.98
N ASN A 281 -30.85 -10.66 17.57
CA ASN A 281 -31.04 -9.38 16.87
C ASN A 281 -30.27 -8.17 17.48
N PRO A 282 -28.97 -8.26 17.73
CA PRO A 282 -28.17 -7.13 18.22
C PRO A 282 -27.55 -6.31 17.07
N ILE A 283 -27.69 -6.80 15.84
CA ILE A 283 -27.22 -6.09 14.64
C ILE A 283 -28.29 -5.07 14.19
N GLY A 284 -29.52 -5.13 14.69
CA GLY A 284 -30.58 -4.19 14.28
C GLY A 284 -30.99 -4.35 12.81
N VAL A 285 -30.76 -5.54 12.22
CA VAL A 285 -31.11 -5.85 10.83
C VAL A 285 -32.13 -6.97 10.78
N ALA A 286 -33.15 -6.79 9.94
CA ALA A 286 -34.17 -7.81 9.72
C ALA A 286 -33.59 -9.02 8.96
N ALA A 287 -34.22 -10.18 9.07
CA ALA A 287 -33.86 -11.33 8.26
C ALA A 287 -33.89 -10.98 6.76
N GLY A 288 -32.81 -11.26 6.03
CA GLY A 288 -32.64 -10.92 4.62
C GLY A 288 -31.96 -9.57 4.32
N GLU A 289 -31.72 -8.73 5.33
CA GLU A 289 -30.95 -7.49 5.18
C GLU A 289 -29.43 -7.76 5.10
N PRO A 290 -28.67 -6.87 4.43
CA PRO A 290 -27.22 -6.99 4.27
C PRO A 290 -26.46 -6.81 5.58
N TYR A 291 -25.37 -7.58 5.75
CA TYR A 291 -24.49 -7.45 6.90
C TYR A 291 -23.04 -7.80 6.55
N TRP A 292 -22.09 -6.99 7.00
CA TRP A 292 -20.65 -7.24 6.90
C TRP A 292 -20.12 -7.63 8.27
N PHE A 293 -19.27 -8.65 8.35
CA PHE A 293 -18.56 -8.95 9.60
C PHE A 293 -17.11 -9.38 9.42
N LEU A 294 -16.23 -8.79 10.23
CA LEU A 294 -14.88 -9.30 10.39
C LEU A 294 -14.92 -10.56 11.26
N PRO A 295 -14.27 -11.66 10.85
CA PRO A 295 -14.33 -12.92 11.57
C PRO A 295 -13.56 -12.84 12.89
N PHE A 296 -13.95 -13.65 13.87
CA PHE A 296 -13.19 -13.83 15.13
C PHE A 296 -12.21 -15.02 15.09
N SER A 297 -12.03 -15.68 13.94
CA SER A 297 -11.02 -16.73 13.78
C SER A 297 -10.64 -16.95 12.30
N ASN A 298 -9.44 -17.51 12.09
CA ASN A 298 -8.97 -17.95 10.77
C ASN A 298 -9.77 -19.11 10.15
N SER A 299 -10.73 -19.68 10.88
CA SER A 299 -11.57 -20.82 10.48
C SER A 299 -13.05 -20.44 10.26
N GLY A 300 -13.35 -19.15 10.11
CA GLY A 300 -14.71 -18.62 9.92
C GLY A 300 -15.48 -19.20 8.72
N PRO A 301 -16.83 -19.12 8.73
CA PRO A 301 -17.64 -19.67 7.65
C PRO A 301 -17.29 -18.96 6.34
N ALA A 302 -17.06 -19.75 5.28
CA ALA A 302 -16.67 -19.32 3.94
C ALA A 302 -15.22 -18.84 3.72
N GLY A 303 -14.25 -19.21 4.57
CA GLY A 303 -12.84 -19.01 4.23
C GLY A 303 -12.44 -17.53 4.12
N ALA A 304 -12.98 -16.67 4.98
CA ALA A 304 -12.71 -15.23 4.98
C ALA A 304 -11.21 -14.87 5.08
N ALA A 305 -10.39 -15.72 5.71
CA ALA A 305 -8.93 -15.60 5.69
C ALA A 305 -8.32 -15.86 4.30
N ALA A 306 -8.92 -16.72 3.48
CA ALA A 306 -8.52 -16.94 2.08
C ALA A 306 -8.92 -15.77 1.16
N LEU A 307 -9.75 -14.84 1.65
CA LEU A 307 -10.21 -13.63 0.94
C LEU A 307 -9.61 -12.34 1.51
N GLY A 308 -8.62 -12.43 2.40
CA GLY A 308 -7.86 -11.28 2.91
C GLY A 308 -8.60 -10.39 3.90
N ALA A 309 -9.64 -10.89 4.58
CA ALA A 309 -10.33 -10.13 5.62
C ALA A 309 -9.48 -10.01 6.89
N PRO A 310 -9.38 -8.82 7.52
CA PRO A 310 -8.64 -8.67 8.76
C PRO A 310 -9.35 -9.41 9.90
N PHE A 311 -8.55 -10.01 10.76
CA PHE A 311 -8.99 -10.66 11.99
C PHE A 311 -8.51 -9.83 13.18
N LEU A 312 -9.44 -9.18 13.89
CA LEU A 312 -9.11 -8.19 14.91
C LEU A 312 -9.09 -8.79 16.31
N GLY A 313 -8.10 -8.38 17.09
CA GLY A 313 -7.95 -8.70 18.50
C GLY A 313 -7.99 -7.43 19.35
N ILE A 314 -8.40 -7.58 20.60
CA ILE A 314 -8.26 -6.59 21.66
C ILE A 314 -7.37 -7.24 22.70
N GLY A 315 -6.26 -6.60 23.02
CA GLY A 315 -5.28 -7.15 23.94
C GLY A 315 -4.53 -6.09 24.74
N ALA A 316 -3.97 -6.55 25.85
CA ALA A 316 -3.13 -5.81 26.77
C ALA A 316 -1.83 -6.60 27.06
N GLU A 317 -1.36 -7.38 26.09
CA GLU A 317 -0.14 -8.20 26.14
C GLU A 317 1.14 -7.38 26.29
N HIS A 318 1.10 -6.10 25.93
CA HIS A 318 2.20 -5.15 26.08
C HIS A 318 2.15 -4.37 27.41
N VAL A 319 1.17 -4.64 28.27
CA VAL A 319 1.07 -4.05 29.61
C VAL A 319 1.67 -5.03 30.62
N ASP A 320 2.64 -4.58 31.40
CA ASP A 320 3.27 -5.40 32.44
C ASP A 320 2.28 -5.73 33.57
N LEU A 321 2.36 -6.97 34.08
CA LEU A 321 1.62 -7.39 35.27
C LEU A 321 1.95 -6.50 36.48
N GLY A 322 0.94 -6.15 37.26
CA GLY A 322 1.04 -5.29 38.43
C GLY A 322 1.01 -3.79 38.15
N VAL A 323 0.90 -3.36 36.88
CA VAL A 323 0.74 -1.94 36.53
C VAL A 323 -0.66 -1.44 36.89
N PHE A 324 -1.68 -2.21 36.57
CA PHE A 324 -3.08 -1.90 36.90
C PHE A 324 -3.55 -2.72 38.10
N ASP A 325 -4.35 -2.09 38.96
CA ASP A 325 -4.92 -2.73 40.13
C ASP A 325 -5.78 -3.93 39.69
N GLY A 326 -5.41 -5.13 40.16
CA GLY A 326 -6.09 -6.37 39.81
C GLY A 326 -5.83 -6.87 38.40
N ASP A 327 -4.83 -6.32 37.69
CA ASP A 327 -4.43 -6.74 36.33
C ASP A 327 -5.60 -6.71 35.33
N LYS A 328 -6.46 -5.69 35.46
CA LYS A 328 -7.67 -5.51 34.65
C LYS A 328 -7.77 -4.12 34.05
N LEU A 329 -8.21 -4.10 32.80
CA LEU A 329 -8.54 -2.94 32.01
C LEU A 329 -9.97 -3.06 31.49
N HIS A 330 -10.59 -1.94 31.17
CA HIS A 330 -11.93 -1.89 30.59
C HIS A 330 -11.88 -1.08 29.31
N LEU A 331 -12.31 -1.68 28.19
CA LEU A 331 -12.48 -1.00 26.91
C LEU A 331 -13.96 -0.78 26.67
N ARG A 332 -14.38 0.48 26.52
CA ARG A 332 -15.78 0.85 26.38
C ARG A 332 -16.04 1.64 25.10
N LEU A 333 -17.06 1.28 24.35
CA LEU A 333 -17.52 2.11 23.22
C LEU A 333 -18.28 3.32 23.78
N ILE A 334 -17.89 4.53 23.38
CA ILE A 334 -18.50 5.77 23.89
C ILE A 334 -19.11 6.65 22.80
N ALA A 335 -18.71 6.49 21.55
CA ALA A 335 -19.32 7.17 20.42
C ALA A 335 -19.18 6.38 19.12
N ALA A 336 -20.16 6.54 18.23
CA ALA A 336 -20.12 6.05 16.86
C ALA A 336 -20.61 7.15 15.91
N GLY A 337 -19.80 7.46 14.91
CA GLY A 337 -20.06 8.50 13.91
C GLY A 337 -19.62 8.08 12.50
N GLY A 338 -19.56 9.05 11.59
CA GLY A 338 -19.20 8.82 10.20
C GLY A 338 -20.39 8.53 9.27
N SER A 339 -20.09 8.30 7.99
CA SER A 339 -21.11 8.15 6.94
C SER A 339 -21.94 6.87 7.04
N GLY A 340 -21.40 5.82 7.67
CA GLY A 340 -22.15 4.57 7.94
C GLY A 340 -23.27 4.80 8.95
N PRO A 341 -22.97 5.23 10.19
CA PRO A 341 -23.98 5.58 11.18
C PRO A 341 -24.93 6.68 10.73
N ALA A 342 -24.45 7.71 10.01
CA ALA A 342 -25.30 8.76 9.45
C ALA A 342 -26.33 8.24 8.43
N ALA A 343 -26.03 7.14 7.75
CA ALA A 343 -26.98 6.45 6.87
C ALA A 343 -27.95 5.52 7.63
N GLY A 344 -27.89 5.47 8.96
CA GLY A 344 -28.63 4.52 9.81
C GLY A 344 -27.97 3.15 9.88
N GLY A 345 -26.64 3.09 9.76
CA GLY A 345 -25.84 1.89 9.99
C GLY A 345 -25.54 1.68 11.47
N HIS A 346 -25.33 0.43 11.87
CA HIS A 346 -25.02 0.03 13.23
C HIS A 346 -23.73 -0.79 13.29
N PHE A 347 -23.02 -0.64 14.41
CA PHE A 347 -21.82 -1.38 14.75
C PHE A 347 -22.13 -2.40 15.86
N SER A 348 -21.43 -3.53 15.85
CA SER A 348 -21.52 -4.55 16.91
C SER A 348 -20.19 -5.30 17.11
N ALA A 349 -19.89 -5.71 18.35
CA ALA A 349 -18.74 -6.56 18.69
C ALA A 349 -19.14 -7.72 19.62
N TRP A 350 -18.67 -8.94 19.31
CA TRP A 350 -19.01 -10.15 20.08
C TRP A 350 -17.96 -11.26 19.95
N ILE A 351 -18.00 -12.24 20.85
CA ILE A 351 -17.31 -13.54 20.74
C ILE A 351 -18.33 -14.62 20.39
N PRO A 352 -17.96 -15.82 19.89
CA PRO A 352 -18.92 -16.89 19.60
C PRO A 352 -19.86 -17.20 20.78
N GLY A 353 -21.11 -16.76 20.65
CA GLY A 353 -22.15 -16.81 21.66
C GLY A 353 -23.34 -15.92 21.25
N PRO A 354 -24.48 -15.98 21.97
CA PRO A 354 -25.63 -15.14 21.68
C PRO A 354 -25.46 -13.69 22.15
N ASP A 355 -24.48 -13.42 23.03
CA ASP A 355 -24.32 -12.16 23.74
C ASP A 355 -23.33 -11.23 23.04
N PHE A 356 -23.63 -9.93 23.09
CA PHE A 356 -22.87 -8.86 22.43
C PHE A 356 -22.28 -7.97 23.51
N TYR A 357 -21.01 -7.64 23.35
CA TYR A 357 -20.34 -6.75 24.29
C TYR A 357 -20.59 -5.29 23.97
N MET A 358 -20.75 -4.97 22.68
CA MET A 358 -20.99 -3.62 22.21
C MET A 358 -21.97 -3.67 21.06
N ALA A 359 -23.00 -2.83 21.09
CA ALA A 359 -23.94 -2.67 20.00
C ALA A 359 -24.43 -1.22 19.92
N THR A 360 -24.43 -0.64 18.72
CA THR A 360 -24.99 0.71 18.55
C THR A 360 -26.47 0.69 18.16
N SER A 361 -27.09 -0.49 18.12
CA SER A 361 -28.48 -0.70 17.70
C SER A 361 -29.47 -0.56 18.88
N ASP A 362 -29.03 -0.89 20.08
CA ASP A 362 -29.73 -0.71 21.36
C ASP A 362 -29.32 0.59 22.09
N GLY A 363 -28.27 1.24 21.60
CA GLY A 363 -27.83 2.56 22.03
C GLY A 363 -26.61 2.49 22.94
N ILE A 364 -25.66 3.40 22.72
CA ILE A 364 -24.38 3.40 23.44
C ILE A 364 -24.60 3.75 24.92
N SER A 365 -24.12 2.88 25.79
CA SER A 365 -24.37 2.90 27.23
C SER A 365 -23.14 2.44 28.02
N ALA A 366 -23.27 2.34 29.35
CA ALA A 366 -22.22 1.79 30.20
C ALA A 366 -22.08 0.25 30.05
N ALA A 367 -23.01 -0.42 29.39
CA ALA A 367 -22.94 -1.86 29.14
C ALA A 367 -22.07 -2.21 27.92
N ASP A 368 -21.74 -1.24 27.07
CA ASP A 368 -20.92 -1.43 25.86
C ASP A 368 -19.43 -1.55 26.18
N GLU A 369 -19.07 -2.53 27.00
CA GLU A 369 -17.77 -2.66 27.65
C GLU A 369 -17.23 -4.09 27.58
N ILE A 370 -15.90 -4.18 27.41
CA ILE A 370 -15.12 -5.42 27.47
C ILE A 370 -14.09 -5.28 28.57
N GLU A 371 -14.06 -6.23 29.51
CA GLU A 371 -12.94 -6.39 30.45
C GLU A 371 -11.78 -7.05 29.71
N VAL A 372 -10.61 -6.43 29.76
CA VAL A 372 -9.36 -6.91 29.15
C VAL A 372 -8.39 -7.25 30.28
N SER A 373 -7.97 -8.51 30.35
CA SER A 373 -6.95 -8.93 31.31
C SER A 373 -5.57 -8.42 30.86
N VAL A 374 -4.80 -7.84 31.77
CA VAL A 374 -3.40 -7.46 31.52
C VAL A 374 -2.60 -8.72 31.17
N GLY A 375 -1.77 -8.64 30.13
CA GLY A 375 -1.08 -9.81 29.56
C GLY A 375 -1.98 -10.70 28.70
N GLY A 376 -3.27 -10.39 28.60
CA GLY A 376 -4.26 -11.13 27.81
C GLY A 376 -4.47 -10.55 26.42
N HIS A 377 -4.95 -11.41 25.51
CA HIS A 377 -5.30 -11.06 24.15
C HIS A 377 -6.49 -11.92 23.74
N ASP A 378 -7.59 -11.28 23.34
CA ASP A 378 -8.78 -11.95 22.87
C ASP A 378 -9.25 -11.37 21.54
N HIS A 379 -9.96 -12.22 20.80
CA HIS A 379 -10.30 -11.98 19.42
C HIS A 379 -11.81 -11.94 19.24
N TYR A 380 -12.29 -10.90 18.56
CA TYR A 380 -13.71 -10.56 18.50
C TYR A 380 -14.17 -10.46 17.04
N ALA A 381 -15.45 -10.72 16.82
CA ALA A 381 -16.10 -10.42 15.57
C ALA A 381 -16.62 -8.98 15.61
N PHE A 382 -16.50 -8.26 14.49
CA PHE A 382 -16.90 -6.86 14.36
C PHE A 382 -17.89 -6.75 13.20
N GLY A 383 -19.06 -6.17 13.44
CA GLY A 383 -20.20 -6.18 12.54
C GLY A 383 -20.65 -4.80 12.11
N PHE A 384 -21.08 -4.68 10.84
CA PHE A 384 -21.52 -3.42 10.23
C PHE A 384 -22.76 -3.67 9.35
N THR A 385 -23.78 -2.81 9.46
CA THR A 385 -25.07 -3.06 8.77
C THR A 385 -25.29 -2.26 7.51
N LYS A 386 -24.52 -1.20 7.33
CA LYS A 386 -24.54 -0.38 6.11
C LYS A 386 -23.13 -0.08 5.64
N ALA A 387 -23.02 0.09 4.34
CA ALA A 387 -21.86 0.69 3.72
C ALA A 387 -21.61 2.10 4.26
N GLY A 388 -20.34 2.45 4.44
CA GLY A 388 -19.89 3.77 4.89
C GLY A 388 -18.67 3.70 5.80
N ILE A 389 -18.23 4.87 6.23
CA ILE A 389 -17.16 5.03 7.20
C ILE A 389 -17.80 5.03 8.59
N TYR A 390 -17.29 4.19 9.48
CA TYR A 390 -17.63 4.16 10.90
C TYR A 390 -16.44 4.73 11.68
N GLU A 391 -16.70 5.81 12.40
CA GLU A 391 -15.76 6.44 13.32
C GLU A 391 -16.16 6.00 14.73
N LEU A 392 -15.45 5.02 15.29
CA LEU A 392 -15.79 4.41 16.58
C LEU A 392 -14.82 4.91 17.64
N THR A 393 -15.33 5.64 18.63
CA THR A 393 -14.53 6.14 19.74
C THR A 393 -14.66 5.20 20.92
N PHE A 394 -13.51 4.67 21.36
CA PHE A 394 -13.39 3.83 22.53
C PHE A 394 -12.68 4.59 23.64
N GLU A 395 -13.04 4.23 24.86
CA GLU A 395 -12.43 4.68 26.09
C GLU A 395 -11.79 3.48 26.78
N VAL A 396 -10.52 3.61 27.16
CA VAL A 396 -9.81 2.64 27.99
C VAL A 396 -9.78 3.16 29.40
N ARG A 397 -10.11 2.32 30.38
CA ARG A 397 -10.11 2.64 31.80
C ARG A 397 -9.38 1.59 32.62
N GLY A 398 -8.72 2.04 33.67
CA GLY A 398 -8.11 1.18 34.68
C GLY A 398 -7.84 1.97 35.96
N THR A 399 -7.26 1.31 36.96
CA THR A 399 -6.84 1.95 38.20
C THR A 399 -5.35 1.66 38.43
N ILE A 400 -4.56 2.67 38.82
CA ILE A 400 -3.14 2.52 39.14
C ILE A 400 -2.91 3.03 40.56
N GLY A 401 -2.60 2.14 41.50
CA GLY A 401 -2.36 2.49 42.90
C GLY A 401 -3.56 3.17 43.55
N GLY A 402 -4.77 2.70 43.26
CA GLY A 402 -6.04 3.25 43.72
C GLY A 402 -6.55 4.49 42.98
N ASN A 403 -5.80 5.02 42.00
CA ASN A 403 -6.21 6.19 41.23
C ASN A 403 -6.77 5.78 39.85
N PRO A 404 -7.99 6.21 39.48
CA PRO A 404 -8.55 5.89 38.18
C PRO A 404 -7.79 6.64 37.08
N VAL A 405 -7.50 5.93 35.99
CA VAL A 405 -6.90 6.47 34.77
C VAL A 405 -7.80 6.13 33.58
N THR A 406 -7.87 7.05 32.63
CA THR A 406 -8.70 6.88 31.43
C THR A 406 -8.01 7.54 30.24
N ASP A 407 -8.20 6.96 29.07
CA ASP A 407 -7.82 7.56 27.79
C ASP A 407 -8.85 7.22 26.71
N THR A 408 -8.85 7.95 25.59
CA THR A 408 -9.81 7.77 24.50
C THR A 408 -9.14 7.79 23.14
N ALA A 409 -9.60 6.93 22.23
CA ALA A 409 -9.15 6.93 20.85
C ALA A 409 -10.27 6.61 19.87
N THR A 410 -10.17 7.16 18.66
CA THR A 410 -11.14 6.91 17.58
C THR A 410 -10.50 6.07 16.49
N PHE A 411 -11.17 4.98 16.12
CA PHE A 411 -10.78 4.06 15.07
C PHE A 411 -11.72 4.21 13.87
N HIS A 412 -11.16 4.11 12.67
CA HIS A 412 -11.92 4.24 11.43
C HIS A 412 -12.08 2.89 10.74
N PHE A 413 -13.33 2.53 10.42
CA PHE A 413 -13.68 1.34 9.65
C PHE A 413 -14.39 1.75 8.36
N GLU A 414 -13.92 1.24 7.22
CA GLU A 414 -14.54 1.46 5.91
C GLU A 414 -15.32 0.21 5.49
N ALA A 415 -16.65 0.21 5.68
CA ALA A 415 -17.54 -0.81 5.14
C ALA A 415 -17.87 -0.46 3.70
N VAL A 416 -17.20 -1.13 2.75
CA VAL A 416 -17.32 -0.80 1.33
C VAL A 416 -18.22 -1.83 0.63
N PRO A 417 -19.26 -1.40 -0.09
CA PRO A 417 -19.84 -2.23 -1.13
C PRO A 417 -18.81 -2.23 -2.26
N GLU A 418 -18.18 -3.37 -2.53
CA GLU A 418 -17.20 -3.41 -3.62
C GLU A 418 -17.82 -2.82 -4.89
N PRO A 419 -17.09 -1.99 -5.66
CA PRO A 419 -17.51 -1.73 -7.02
C PRO A 419 -17.49 -3.08 -7.70
N ALA A 420 -18.68 -3.61 -7.97
CA ALA A 420 -18.82 -4.87 -8.64
C ALA A 420 -17.89 -4.86 -9.86
N SER A 421 -17.09 -5.90 -9.99
CA SER A 421 -16.46 -6.34 -11.22
C SER A 421 -17.46 -6.49 -12.40
N LEU A 422 -18.75 -6.21 -12.18
CA LEU A 422 -19.82 -6.03 -13.18
C LEU A 422 -20.00 -4.58 -13.70
N ALA A 423 -19.47 -3.53 -13.07
CA ALA A 423 -19.54 -2.17 -13.61
C ALA A 423 -18.61 -1.98 -14.85
N LEU A 424 -17.58 -2.81 -15.00
CA LEU A 424 -16.74 -2.86 -16.21
C LEU A 424 -17.44 -3.51 -17.42
N LEU A 425 -18.53 -4.26 -17.22
CA LEU A 425 -19.37 -4.77 -18.30
C LEU A 425 -20.40 -3.74 -18.79
N GLY A 426 -20.76 -2.76 -17.97
CA GLY A 426 -21.71 -1.69 -18.33
C GLY A 426 -21.16 -0.66 -19.32
N CYS A 427 -19.86 -0.39 -19.28
CA CYS A 427 -19.22 0.56 -20.21
C CYS A 427 -18.94 -0.06 -21.61
N GLY A 428 -18.86 -1.39 -21.71
CA GLY A 428 -18.70 -2.10 -22.99
C GLY A 428 -19.96 -2.06 -23.87
N GLY A 429 -21.14 -2.07 -23.25
CA GLY A 429 -22.43 -2.04 -23.97
C GLY A 429 -22.73 -0.70 -24.64
N ALA A 430 -22.32 0.41 -24.03
CA ALA A 430 -22.56 1.76 -24.58
C ALA A 430 -21.69 2.06 -25.81
N LEU A 431 -20.47 1.51 -25.89
CA LEU A 431 -19.56 1.72 -27.03
C LEU A 431 -19.98 0.91 -28.28
N LEU A 432 -20.56 -0.28 -28.10
CA LEU A 432 -21.08 -1.09 -29.21
C LEU A 432 -22.35 -0.48 -29.85
N GLY A 433 -23.18 0.21 -29.06
CA GLY A 433 -24.35 0.93 -29.58
C GLY A 433 -23.99 2.08 -30.51
N VAL A 434 -22.91 2.81 -30.22
CA VAL A 434 -22.47 3.96 -31.04
C VAL A 434 -21.80 3.51 -32.35
N ALA A 435 -21.08 2.39 -32.34
CA ALA A 435 -20.47 1.81 -33.55
C ALA A 435 -21.53 1.23 -34.51
N ALA A 436 -22.58 0.60 -34.00
CA ALA A 436 -23.68 0.08 -34.82
C ALA A 436 -24.52 1.20 -35.46
N PHE A 437 -24.70 2.34 -34.77
CA PHE A 437 -25.48 3.46 -35.28
C PHE A 437 -24.75 4.23 -36.40
N ARG A 438 -23.41 4.29 -36.38
CA ARG A 438 -22.62 4.92 -37.46
C ARG A 438 -22.64 4.11 -38.77
N LYS A 439 -22.72 2.78 -38.71
CA LYS A 439 -22.68 1.93 -39.91
C LYS A 439 -24.01 1.88 -40.68
N ARG A 440 -25.14 2.28 -40.07
CA ARG A 440 -26.46 2.35 -40.73
C ARG A 440 -26.74 3.67 -41.47
N ARG A 441 -25.89 4.69 -41.34
CA ARG A 441 -26.03 5.97 -42.08
C ARG A 441 -25.18 6.08 -43.35
N GLN A 442 -24.47 5.02 -43.73
CA GLN A 442 -23.64 4.97 -44.94
C GLN A 442 -23.99 3.81 -45.87
N ARG A 443 -25.27 3.48 -46.00
CA ARG A 443 -25.78 2.63 -47.09
C ARG A 443 -27.02 3.25 -47.69
#